data_AF-A0A4Q7QN19-F1
#
_entry.id   AF-A0A4Q7QN19-F1
#
_cell.length_a   1.000
_cell.length_b   1.000
_cell.length_c   1.000
_cell.angle_alpha   90.00
_cell.angle_beta   90.00
_cell.angle_gamma   90.00
#
_symmetry.space_group_name_H-M   'P 1'
#
loop_
_entity.id
_entity.type
_entity.pdbx_description
1 polymer ?
#
loop_
_entity_poly.entity_id
_entity_poly.type
_entity_poly.pdbx_seq_one_letter_code
_entity_poly.pdbx_strand_id
1 'polypeptide(L)'
;MLFHYHFWTPYVEETEKFYTDHGFRISQRIGKYKGKFQTFDPPLTWNDFREKKILFRIIEARKGAVNITFGFGKNVMFDHIGYFVSESELNMICNHAKEMGWEVNKGERRTFISTPYSFRIELQSHPDVIDSQTDSFQIRQLMLETTRNGLEQDLTLLFGKPIKNIVSKVGDEVTIQKAIINGFSSPSATDPNGVRILEK
;
A
#
# COMPACT_ATOMS: atom_id res chain seq x y z
N MET A 1 8.93 4.24 -8.62
CA MET A 1 7.58 3.89 -9.12
C MET A 1 6.63 3.73 -7.94
N LEU A 2 5.41 4.24 -8.02
CA LEU A 2 4.36 3.96 -7.02
C LEU A 2 3.85 2.54 -7.24
N PHE A 3 3.92 1.69 -6.22
CA PHE A 3 3.66 0.25 -6.38
C PHE A 3 2.73 -0.31 -5.30
N HIS A 4 2.48 0.45 -4.23
CA HIS A 4 1.91 -0.10 -3.02
C HIS A 4 1.00 0.88 -2.26
N TYR A 5 -0.04 0.34 -1.63
CA TYR A 5 -0.75 0.98 -0.53
C TYR A 5 -1.20 -0.04 0.52
N HIS A 6 -1.34 0.42 1.77
CA HIS A 6 -1.66 -0.40 2.93
C HIS A 6 -2.90 0.10 3.67
N PHE A 7 -3.83 -0.81 3.98
CA PHE A 7 -4.96 -0.56 4.88
C PHE A 7 -5.02 -1.50 6.09
N TRP A 8 -5.34 -0.92 7.25
CA TRP A 8 -5.92 -1.71 8.34
C TRP A 8 -7.43 -1.79 8.13
N THR A 9 -8.03 -2.96 8.27
CA THR A 9 -9.45 -3.17 7.94
C THR A 9 -10.09 -4.27 8.79
N PRO A 10 -11.38 -4.15 9.16
CA PRO A 10 -12.12 -5.27 9.73
C PRO A 10 -12.50 -6.31 8.67
N TYR A 11 -12.47 -5.96 7.38
CA TYR A 11 -12.94 -6.75 6.25
C TYR A 11 -11.81 -7.54 5.58
N VAL A 12 -10.96 -8.20 6.38
CA VAL A 12 -9.70 -8.81 5.88
C VAL A 12 -9.98 -9.89 4.83
N GLU A 13 -10.93 -10.78 5.08
CA GLU A 13 -11.26 -11.86 4.15
C GLU A 13 -11.93 -11.33 2.88
N GLU A 14 -12.86 -10.39 3.03
CA GLU A 14 -13.56 -9.76 1.92
C GLU A 14 -12.58 -8.98 1.03
N THR A 15 -11.60 -8.31 1.64
CA THR A 15 -10.55 -7.57 0.93
C THR A 15 -9.67 -8.54 0.14
N GLU A 16 -9.25 -9.64 0.77
CA GLU A 16 -8.50 -10.68 0.07
C GLU A 16 -9.29 -11.24 -1.12
N LYS A 17 -10.54 -11.64 -0.87
CA LYS A 17 -11.43 -12.15 -1.90
C LYS A 17 -11.57 -11.17 -3.06
N PHE A 18 -11.83 -9.89 -2.77
CA PHE A 18 -11.98 -8.85 -3.76
C PHE A 18 -10.77 -8.77 -4.69
N TYR A 19 -9.54 -8.70 -4.15
CA TYR A 19 -8.34 -8.61 -4.99
C TYR A 19 -8.09 -9.93 -5.75
N THR A 20 -8.35 -11.09 -5.14
CA THR A 20 -8.22 -12.38 -5.85
C THR A 20 -9.21 -12.54 -7.01
N ASP A 21 -10.46 -12.07 -6.84
CA ASP A 21 -11.47 -12.07 -7.89
C ASP A 21 -11.06 -11.16 -9.08
N HIS A 22 -10.18 -10.19 -8.84
CA HIS A 22 -9.60 -9.32 -9.87
C HIS A 22 -8.20 -9.79 -10.36
N GLY A 23 -7.88 -11.06 -10.07
CA GLY A 23 -6.70 -11.75 -10.59
C GLY A 23 -5.39 -11.44 -9.86
N PHE A 24 -5.45 -10.86 -8.66
CA PHE A 24 -4.28 -10.81 -7.79
C PHE A 24 -4.04 -12.19 -7.18
N ARG A 25 -2.77 -12.54 -6.98
CA ARG A 25 -2.40 -13.70 -6.17
C ARG A 25 -2.06 -13.25 -4.75
N ILE A 26 -2.33 -14.10 -3.77
CA ILE A 26 -1.86 -13.85 -2.40
C ILE A 26 -0.41 -14.33 -2.31
N SER A 27 0.51 -13.42 -2.03
CA SER A 27 1.93 -13.75 -1.89
C SER A 27 2.30 -14.08 -0.45
N GLN A 28 1.60 -13.50 0.52
CA GLN A 28 1.90 -13.67 1.94
C GLN A 28 0.67 -13.47 2.81
N ARG A 29 0.57 -14.24 3.90
CA ARG A 29 -0.28 -13.98 5.07
C ARG A 29 0.53 -14.18 6.35
N ILE A 30 0.68 -13.12 7.14
CA ILE A 30 1.27 -13.18 8.48
C ILE A 30 0.17 -12.88 9.50
N GLY A 31 -0.01 -13.81 10.43
CA GLY A 31 -1.03 -13.71 11.47
C GLY A 31 -0.51 -14.09 12.85
N LYS A 32 -1.15 -13.55 13.89
CA LYS A 32 -0.91 -13.96 15.27
C LYS A 32 -1.84 -15.12 15.61
N TYR A 33 -1.26 -16.28 15.94
CA TYR A 33 -1.98 -17.46 16.40
C TYR A 33 -1.35 -18.00 17.67
N LYS A 34 -2.17 -18.27 18.70
CA LYS A 34 -1.71 -18.70 20.04
C LYS A 34 -0.58 -17.83 20.59
N GLY A 35 -0.69 -16.52 20.42
CA GLY A 35 0.29 -15.55 20.94
C GLY A 35 1.52 -15.31 20.06
N LYS A 36 1.76 -16.13 19.03
CA LYS A 36 2.97 -16.05 18.18
C LYS A 36 2.63 -15.67 16.74
N PHE A 37 3.51 -14.91 16.12
CA PHE A 37 3.43 -14.63 14.68
C PHE A 37 3.86 -15.84 13.87
N GLN A 38 3.05 -16.18 12.88
CA GLN A 38 3.22 -17.31 11.99
C GLN A 38 2.77 -16.93 10.59
N THR A 39 3.28 -17.68 9.62
CA THR A 39 2.96 -17.55 8.20
C THR A 39 1.83 -18.51 7.83
N PHE A 40 0.92 -18.07 6.97
CA PHE A 40 -0.29 -18.79 6.54
C PHE A 40 -0.52 -18.63 5.03
N ASP A 41 0.58 -18.68 4.28
CA ASP A 41 0.62 -18.45 2.84
C ASP A 41 -0.16 -19.55 2.08
N PRO A 42 -0.55 -19.30 0.82
CA PRO A 42 -1.08 -20.35 -0.05
C PRO A 42 -0.18 -21.60 -0.09
N PRO A 43 -0.76 -22.82 -0.21
CA PRO A 43 -2.13 -23.13 -0.65
C PRO A 43 -3.19 -23.09 0.46
N LEU A 44 -2.84 -22.66 1.68
CA LEU A 44 -3.83 -22.51 2.75
C LEU A 44 -4.91 -21.48 2.37
N THR A 45 -6.13 -21.75 2.78
CA THR A 45 -7.34 -20.97 2.50
C THR A 45 -8.02 -20.53 3.79
N TRP A 46 -8.98 -19.61 3.68
CA TRP A 46 -9.81 -19.20 4.82
C TRP A 46 -10.53 -20.36 5.52
N ASN A 47 -10.86 -21.43 4.79
CA ASN A 47 -11.45 -22.64 5.38
C ASN A 47 -10.49 -23.36 6.34
N ASP A 48 -9.19 -23.33 6.09
CA ASP A 48 -8.15 -23.90 6.97
C ASP A 48 -7.95 -23.10 8.26
N PHE A 49 -8.57 -21.92 8.34
CA PHE A 49 -8.44 -20.95 9.42
C PHE A 49 -9.71 -20.76 10.24
N ARG A 50 -10.89 -21.22 9.79
CA ARG A 50 -12.19 -20.94 10.44
C ARG A 50 -12.21 -21.20 11.94
N GLU A 51 -11.66 -22.34 12.35
CA GLU A 51 -11.60 -22.76 13.76
C GLU A 51 -10.40 -22.17 14.52
N LYS A 52 -9.56 -21.40 13.84
CA LYS A 52 -8.37 -20.76 14.41
C LYS A 52 -8.66 -19.29 14.63
N LYS A 53 -8.51 -18.82 15.87
CA LYS A 53 -8.57 -17.38 16.21
C LYS A 53 -7.28 -16.67 15.76
N ILE A 54 -7.04 -16.64 14.44
CA ILE A 54 -5.89 -15.98 13.83
C ILE A 54 -6.21 -14.51 13.65
N LEU A 55 -5.31 -13.66 14.13
CA LEU A 55 -5.35 -12.23 13.85
C LEU A 55 -4.36 -11.91 12.73
N PHE A 56 -4.83 -11.87 11.48
CA PHE A 56 -4.01 -11.49 10.35
C PHE A 56 -3.55 -10.04 10.47
N ARG A 57 -2.24 -9.81 10.36
CA ARG A 57 -1.63 -8.47 10.45
C ARG A 57 -1.07 -8.00 9.14
N ILE A 58 -0.72 -8.92 8.25
CA ILE A 58 -0.22 -8.62 6.91
C ILE A 58 -0.80 -9.68 5.99
N ILE A 59 -1.50 -9.25 4.96
CA ILE A 59 -1.85 -10.04 3.80
C ILE A 59 -1.42 -9.23 2.59
N GLU A 60 -0.62 -9.83 1.72
CA GLU A 60 -0.12 -9.18 0.51
C GLU A 60 -0.80 -9.80 -0.71
N ALA A 61 -1.54 -8.99 -1.45
CA ALA A 61 -2.12 -9.32 -2.74
C ALA A 61 -1.30 -8.67 -3.85
N ARG A 62 -0.71 -9.47 -4.74
CA ARG A 62 0.20 -9.01 -5.79
C ARG A 62 -0.29 -9.32 -7.19
N LYS A 63 0.00 -8.42 -8.13
CA LYS A 63 -0.19 -8.60 -9.56
C LYS A 63 0.70 -7.62 -10.32
N GLY A 64 1.55 -8.12 -11.22
CA GLY A 64 2.50 -7.29 -11.96
C GLY A 64 3.35 -6.41 -11.04
N ALA A 65 3.29 -5.10 -11.24
CA ALA A 65 4.01 -4.10 -10.45
C ALA A 65 3.23 -3.60 -9.22
N VAL A 66 2.08 -4.22 -8.89
CA VAL A 66 1.20 -3.77 -7.81
C VAL A 66 1.23 -4.75 -6.65
N ASN A 67 1.38 -4.22 -5.44
CA ASN A 67 1.26 -4.94 -4.19
C ASN A 67 0.25 -4.21 -3.29
N ILE A 68 -0.86 -4.85 -2.93
CA ILE A 68 -1.81 -4.31 -1.97
C ILE A 68 -1.66 -5.07 -0.66
N THR A 69 -1.38 -4.35 0.43
CA THR A 69 -1.26 -4.95 1.76
C THR A 69 -2.43 -4.55 2.62
N PHE A 70 -2.97 -5.49 3.36
CA PHE A 70 -3.96 -5.20 4.36
C PHE A 70 -3.81 -6.10 5.57
N GLY A 71 -4.28 -5.62 6.72
CA GLY A 71 -4.23 -6.34 7.97
C GLY A 71 -5.42 -6.02 8.83
N PHE A 72 -5.67 -6.83 9.86
CA PHE A 72 -6.81 -6.61 10.74
C PHE A 72 -6.66 -5.30 11.52
N GLY A 73 -7.66 -4.44 11.35
CA GLY A 73 -7.94 -3.24 12.15
C GLY A 73 -9.39 -3.24 12.63
N LYS A 74 -9.70 -2.55 13.72
CA LYS A 74 -11.09 -2.42 14.19
C LYS A 74 -11.94 -1.55 13.25
N ASN A 75 -11.31 -0.58 12.60
CA ASN A 75 -11.89 0.32 11.62
C ASN A 75 -11.03 0.27 10.35
N VAL A 76 -11.61 0.69 9.22
CA VAL A 76 -10.84 0.96 8.01
C VAL A 76 -9.93 2.17 8.28
N MET A 77 -8.63 1.99 8.11
CA MET A 77 -7.64 3.04 8.32
C MET A 77 -6.53 2.90 7.30
N PHE A 78 -6.33 3.93 6.50
CA PHE A 78 -5.21 4.04 5.58
C PHE A 78 -3.90 4.24 6.37
N ASP A 79 -2.85 3.47 6.03
CA ASP A 79 -1.59 3.49 6.76
C ASP A 79 -0.44 4.16 5.97
N HIS A 80 -0.17 3.67 4.75
CA HIS A 80 0.91 4.21 3.92
C HIS A 80 0.75 3.89 2.45
N ILE A 81 1.46 4.67 1.62
CA ILE A 81 1.78 4.32 0.23
C ILE A 81 3.25 3.90 0.12
N GLY A 82 3.57 3.06 -0.87
CA GLY A 82 4.94 2.61 -1.11
C GLY A 82 5.48 2.95 -2.49
N TYR A 83 6.75 3.36 -2.52
CA TYR A 83 7.52 3.61 -3.72
C TYR A 83 8.69 2.63 -3.85
N PHE A 84 8.77 2.03 -5.04
CA PHE A 84 9.91 1.23 -5.47
C PHE A 84 10.94 2.18 -6.08
N VAL A 85 12.13 2.26 -5.48
CA VAL A 85 13.16 3.26 -5.80
C VAL A 85 14.53 2.61 -5.88
N SER A 86 15.46 3.22 -6.63
CA SER A 86 16.87 2.79 -6.57
C SER A 86 17.48 3.11 -5.19
N GLU A 87 18.62 2.50 -4.86
CA GLU A 87 19.36 2.85 -3.64
C GLU A 87 19.80 4.33 -3.62
N SER A 88 20.17 4.88 -4.78
CA SER A 88 20.54 6.29 -4.91
C SER A 88 19.34 7.21 -4.65
N GLU A 89 18.18 6.89 -5.23
CA GLU A 89 16.93 7.61 -4.96
C GLU A 89 16.54 7.50 -3.48
N LEU A 90 16.63 6.30 -2.88
CA LEU A 90 16.32 6.08 -1.46
C LEU A 90 17.15 7.01 -0.57
N ASN A 91 18.47 7.06 -0.77
CA ASN A 91 19.36 7.90 0.02
C ASN A 91 19.07 9.39 -0.16
N MET A 92 18.83 9.84 -1.38
CA MET A 92 18.44 11.22 -1.69
C MET A 92 17.12 11.59 -0.99
N ILE A 93 16.08 10.78 -1.15
CA ILE A 93 14.76 11.01 -0.55
C ILE A 93 14.85 11.05 0.98
N CYS A 94 15.64 10.16 1.58
CA CYS A 94 15.87 10.17 3.03
C CYS A 94 16.55 11.45 3.51
N ASN A 95 17.46 12.02 2.72
CA ASN A 95 18.14 13.27 3.08
C ASN A 95 17.17 14.45 2.98
N HIS A 96 16.41 14.55 1.89
CA HIS A 96 15.37 15.58 1.75
C HIS A 96 14.33 15.50 2.86
N ALA A 97 13.89 14.29 3.23
CA ALA A 97 12.96 14.11 4.36
C ALA A 97 13.51 14.71 5.65
N LYS A 98 14.79 14.49 5.96
CA LYS A 98 15.44 15.06 7.15
C LYS A 98 15.55 16.58 7.06
N GLU A 99 15.87 17.13 5.89
CA GLU A 99 15.92 18.59 5.65
C GLU A 99 14.54 19.24 5.82
N MET A 100 13.47 18.53 5.45
CA MET A 100 12.07 18.91 5.68
C MET A 100 11.62 18.71 7.14
N GLY A 101 12.49 18.18 8.01
CA GLY A 101 12.17 17.88 9.41
C GLY A 101 11.26 16.65 9.60
N TRP A 102 11.14 15.78 8.60
CA TRP A 102 10.33 14.56 8.67
C TRP A 102 11.13 13.41 9.27
N GLU A 103 10.45 12.55 10.04
CA GLU A 103 11.08 11.40 10.68
C GLU A 103 11.34 10.29 9.65
N VAL A 104 12.57 9.78 9.64
CA VAL A 104 12.99 8.67 8.78
C VAL A 104 13.35 7.46 9.62
N ASN A 105 12.59 6.38 9.47
CA ASN A 105 12.83 5.09 10.11
C ASN A 105 13.41 4.12 9.08
N LYS A 106 14.75 3.98 9.08
CA LYS A 106 15.47 3.05 8.21
C LYS A 106 15.45 1.65 8.81
N GLY A 107 14.82 0.71 8.13
CA GLY A 107 14.97 -0.72 8.40
C GLY A 107 15.92 -1.39 7.40
N GLU A 108 16.23 -2.66 7.63
CA GLU A 108 17.12 -3.44 6.74
C GLU A 108 16.56 -3.59 5.32
N ARG A 109 15.24 -3.83 5.21
CA ARG A 109 14.59 -4.10 3.91
C ARG A 109 13.83 -2.91 3.33
N ARG A 110 13.31 -2.05 4.20
CA ARG A 110 12.43 -0.93 3.83
C ARG A 110 12.66 0.25 4.75
N THR A 111 12.42 1.44 4.23
CA THR A 111 12.47 2.69 5.00
C THR A 111 11.08 3.30 5.05
N PHE A 112 10.66 3.75 6.23
CA PHE A 112 9.44 4.55 6.37
C PHE A 112 9.78 6.01 6.63
N ILE A 113 8.97 6.89 6.06
CA ILE A 113 9.00 8.33 6.31
C ILE A 113 7.65 8.74 6.88
N SER A 114 7.65 9.33 8.07
CA SER A 114 6.44 9.89 8.68
C SER A 114 6.10 11.23 8.02
N THR A 115 4.87 11.40 7.55
CA THR A 115 4.43 12.63 6.89
C THR A 115 3.58 13.49 7.81
N PRO A 116 3.48 14.81 7.58
CA PRO A 116 2.57 15.70 8.31
C PRO A 116 1.10 15.52 7.91
N TYR A 117 0.78 14.53 7.08
CA TYR A 117 -0.55 14.21 6.55
C TYR A 117 -1.17 12.99 7.23
N SER A 118 -0.61 12.51 8.35
CA SER A 118 -1.09 11.34 9.11
C SER A 118 -1.12 10.00 8.36
N PHE A 119 -0.28 9.85 7.34
CA PHE A 119 0.09 8.57 6.75
C PHE A 119 1.61 8.51 6.55
N ARG A 120 2.16 7.35 6.21
CA ARG A 120 3.62 7.19 5.97
C ARG A 120 3.93 6.96 4.49
N ILE A 121 5.18 7.17 4.12
CA ILE A 121 5.72 6.75 2.82
C ILE A 121 6.69 5.60 3.07
N GLU A 122 6.45 4.45 2.43
CA GLU A 122 7.39 3.34 2.38
C GLU A 122 8.30 3.47 1.15
N LEU A 123 9.60 3.27 1.35
CA LEU A 123 10.60 3.17 0.29
C LEU A 123 11.21 1.77 0.30
N GLN A 124 11.21 1.13 -0.87
CA GLN A 124 11.76 -0.21 -1.10
C GLN A 124 12.64 -0.22 -2.34
N SER A 125 13.77 -0.92 -2.28
CA SER A 125 14.68 -1.15 -3.42
C SER A 125 14.77 -2.62 -3.83
N HIS A 126 14.20 -3.53 -3.04
CA HIS A 126 14.30 -4.98 -3.27
C HIS A 126 13.27 -5.43 -4.32
N PRO A 127 13.68 -6.05 -5.44
CA PRO A 127 12.77 -6.37 -6.54
C PRO A 127 11.74 -7.46 -6.20
N ASP A 128 11.93 -8.19 -5.10
CA ASP A 128 11.04 -9.25 -4.63
C ASP A 128 9.73 -8.75 -4.00
N VAL A 129 9.50 -7.44 -3.96
CA VAL A 129 8.27 -6.82 -3.43
C VAL A 129 7.12 -6.72 -4.45
N ILE A 130 7.41 -7.00 -5.72
CA ILE A 130 6.48 -7.01 -6.85
C ILE A 130 6.72 -8.27 -7.71
N ASP A 131 5.75 -8.61 -8.55
CA ASP A 131 5.85 -9.81 -9.40
C ASP A 131 6.65 -9.50 -10.67
N SER A 132 6.48 -8.30 -11.23
CA SER A 132 7.20 -7.86 -12.42
C SER A 132 7.25 -6.34 -12.50
N GLN A 133 8.40 -5.80 -12.93
CA GLN A 133 8.57 -4.39 -13.27
C GLN A 133 8.20 -4.06 -14.71
N THR A 134 8.15 -5.07 -15.58
CA THR A 134 7.93 -4.90 -17.03
C THR A 134 6.48 -5.15 -17.44
N ASP A 135 5.66 -5.63 -16.51
CA ASP A 135 4.23 -5.84 -16.75
C ASP A 135 3.52 -4.49 -16.90
N SER A 136 2.51 -4.47 -17.75
CA SER A 136 1.61 -3.34 -17.95
C SER A 136 0.78 -3.03 -16.69
N PHE A 137 0.56 -4.03 -15.82
CA PHE A 137 -0.26 -3.92 -14.62
C PHE A 137 0.45 -3.11 -13.51
N GLN A 138 0.05 -1.84 -13.34
CA GLN A 138 0.72 -0.88 -12.44
C GLN A 138 -0.26 0.16 -11.90
N ILE A 139 0.02 0.72 -10.71
CA ILE A 139 -0.69 1.89 -10.19
C ILE A 139 -0.21 3.13 -10.96
N ARG A 140 -1.12 3.80 -11.68
CA ARG A 140 -0.82 5.06 -12.37
C ARG A 140 -1.00 6.26 -11.48
N GLN A 141 -2.04 6.25 -10.66
CA GLN A 141 -2.38 7.39 -9.84
C GLN A 141 -3.18 6.96 -8.61
N LEU A 142 -2.92 7.61 -7.48
CA LEU A 142 -3.79 7.58 -6.32
C LEU A 142 -4.36 8.99 -6.09
N MET A 143 -5.66 9.04 -5.79
CA MET A 143 -6.32 10.23 -5.29
C MET A 143 -6.55 10.07 -3.80
N LEU A 144 -5.86 10.89 -3.02
CA LEU A 144 -5.93 10.89 -1.57
C LEU A 144 -6.86 12.00 -1.09
N GLU A 145 -7.59 11.71 -0.02
CA GLU A 145 -8.11 12.75 0.86
C GLU A 145 -7.10 12.98 1.99
N THR A 146 -6.85 14.25 2.30
CA THR A 146 -5.98 14.66 3.40
C THR A 146 -6.68 15.72 4.25
N THR A 147 -6.29 15.88 5.50
CA THR A 147 -6.83 16.93 6.38
C THR A 147 -6.17 18.30 6.17
N ARG A 148 -5.21 18.39 5.25
CA ARG A 148 -4.47 19.63 4.94
C ARG A 148 -3.96 19.65 3.50
N ASN A 149 -3.82 20.87 2.96
CA ASN A 149 -3.24 21.12 1.64
C ASN A 149 -1.71 20.91 1.63
N GLY A 150 -1.14 20.81 0.43
CA GLY A 150 0.32 20.87 0.21
C GLY A 150 0.99 19.56 -0.19
N LEU A 151 0.24 18.43 -0.21
CA LEU A 151 0.82 17.10 -0.37
C LEU A 151 1.68 16.99 -1.64
N GLU A 152 1.19 17.43 -2.78
CA GLU A 152 1.91 17.32 -4.07
C GLU A 152 3.18 18.15 -4.11
N GLN A 153 3.17 19.33 -3.49
CA GLN A 153 4.35 20.20 -3.41
C GLN A 153 5.41 19.60 -2.48
N ASP A 154 5.00 19.11 -1.32
CA ASP A 154 5.88 18.43 -0.38
C ASP A 154 6.47 17.15 -0.97
N LEU A 155 5.67 16.37 -1.70
CA LEU A 155 6.17 15.20 -2.42
C LEU A 155 7.16 15.60 -3.52
N THR A 156 6.94 16.71 -4.20
CA THR A 156 7.90 17.21 -5.21
C THR A 156 9.24 17.58 -4.58
N LEU A 157 9.22 18.24 -3.42
CA LEU A 157 10.42 18.56 -2.65
C LEU A 157 11.11 17.29 -2.16
N LEU A 158 10.35 16.38 -1.54
CA LEU A 158 10.84 15.12 -1.00
C LEU A 158 11.54 14.27 -2.08
N PHE A 159 10.92 14.11 -3.24
CA PHE A 159 11.46 13.30 -4.32
C PHE A 159 12.46 14.03 -5.22
N GLY A 160 12.63 15.35 -5.05
CA GLY A 160 13.49 16.18 -5.92
C GLY A 160 13.01 16.28 -7.37
N LYS A 161 11.77 15.86 -7.65
CA LYS A 161 11.17 15.86 -9.00
C LYS A 161 9.65 15.90 -8.91
N PRO A 162 8.94 16.43 -9.92
CA PRO A 162 7.48 16.45 -9.93
C PRO A 162 6.87 15.04 -9.81
N ILE A 163 5.95 14.87 -8.87
CA ILE A 163 5.21 13.63 -8.63
C ILE A 163 3.79 13.76 -9.20
N LYS A 164 3.50 13.02 -10.29
CA LYS A 164 2.22 13.10 -11.03
C LYS A 164 1.23 11.99 -10.71
N ASN A 165 1.71 10.94 -10.03
CA ASN A 165 0.93 9.76 -9.67
C ASN A 165 0.23 9.90 -8.31
N ILE A 166 0.30 11.08 -7.68
CA ILE A 166 -0.46 11.43 -6.49
C ILE A 166 -1.21 12.72 -6.78
N VAL A 167 -2.49 12.72 -6.46
CA VAL A 167 -3.34 13.91 -6.39
C VAL A 167 -4.06 13.90 -5.07
N SER A 168 -4.24 15.06 -4.47
CA SER A 168 -4.90 15.20 -3.18
C SER A 168 -6.09 16.13 -3.26
N LYS A 169 -7.03 15.93 -2.34
CA LYS A 169 -8.05 16.90 -1.99
C LYS A 169 -8.11 17.03 -0.47
N VAL A 170 -8.48 18.21 0.01
CA VAL A 170 -8.73 18.37 1.44
C VAL A 170 -10.13 17.89 1.80
N GLY A 171 -10.23 17.16 2.90
CA GLY A 171 -11.48 16.72 3.52
C GLY A 171 -11.28 16.41 4.99
N ASP A 172 -12.12 15.53 5.52
CA ASP A 172 -12.22 15.25 6.95
C ASP A 172 -11.40 14.02 7.35
N GLU A 173 -11.07 13.15 6.39
CA GLU A 173 -10.38 11.89 6.64
C GLU A 173 -9.11 11.74 5.79
N VAL A 174 -8.12 11.03 6.32
CA VAL A 174 -6.90 10.66 5.58
C VAL A 174 -7.08 9.27 5.00
N THR A 175 -7.32 9.19 3.69
CA THR A 175 -7.58 7.92 3.01
C THR A 175 -7.31 8.00 1.51
N ILE A 176 -7.28 6.84 0.84
CA ILE A 176 -7.29 6.76 -0.62
C ILE A 176 -8.74 6.67 -1.07
N GLN A 177 -9.19 7.64 -1.86
CA GLN A 177 -10.55 7.61 -2.43
C GLN A 177 -10.62 6.84 -3.73
N LYS A 178 -9.52 6.88 -4.50
CA LYS A 178 -9.48 6.30 -5.81
C LYS A 178 -8.08 5.86 -6.18
N ALA A 179 -7.99 4.68 -6.80
CA ALA A 179 -6.79 4.18 -7.46
C ALA A 179 -7.05 4.04 -8.96
N ILE A 180 -6.12 4.50 -9.77
CA ILE A 180 -6.08 4.22 -11.20
C ILE A 180 -5.00 3.17 -11.40
N ILE A 181 -5.41 1.97 -11.81
CA ILE A 181 -4.53 0.82 -12.02
C ILE A 181 -4.71 0.36 -13.45
N ASN A 182 -3.63 0.16 -14.20
CA ASN A 182 -3.69 -0.38 -15.55
C ASN A 182 -3.89 -1.91 -15.52
N GLY A 183 -4.61 -2.45 -16.50
CA GLY A 183 -4.90 -3.87 -16.66
C GLY A 183 -5.85 -4.44 -15.59
N PHE A 184 -6.50 -3.59 -14.80
CA PHE A 184 -7.54 -3.97 -13.85
C PHE A 184 -8.73 -4.57 -14.60
N SER A 185 -9.22 -5.71 -14.11
CA SER A 185 -10.15 -6.57 -14.86
C SER A 185 -11.56 -5.96 -15.05
N SER A 186 -11.87 -4.90 -14.30
CA SER A 186 -13.17 -4.24 -14.31
C SER A 186 -13.00 -2.75 -14.62
N PRO A 187 -13.87 -2.10 -15.41
CA PRO A 187 -13.77 -0.66 -15.69
C PRO A 187 -13.81 0.21 -14.42
N SER A 188 -14.56 -0.24 -13.42
CA SER A 188 -14.67 0.37 -12.11
C SER A 188 -15.07 -0.70 -11.09
N ALA A 189 -14.44 -0.69 -9.93
CA ALA A 189 -14.87 -1.45 -8.75
C ALA A 189 -14.55 -0.66 -7.48
N THR A 190 -15.18 -1.01 -6.36
CA THR A 190 -14.85 -0.44 -5.05
C THR A 190 -14.44 -1.57 -4.13
N ASP A 191 -13.26 -1.47 -3.53
CA ASP A 191 -12.79 -2.47 -2.57
C ASP A 191 -13.54 -2.33 -1.23
N PRO A 192 -13.45 -3.33 -0.33
CA PRO A 192 -14.12 -3.28 0.98
C PRO A 192 -13.64 -2.14 1.90
N ASN A 193 -12.54 -1.47 1.54
CA ASN A 193 -11.98 -0.34 2.28
C ASN A 193 -12.49 1.01 1.73
N GLY A 194 -13.36 0.99 0.70
CA GLY A 194 -13.94 2.17 0.08
C GLY A 194 -13.08 2.78 -1.03
N VAL A 195 -11.98 2.13 -1.43
CA VAL A 195 -11.13 2.61 -2.52
C VAL A 195 -11.80 2.28 -3.85
N ARG A 196 -12.17 3.31 -4.62
CA ARG A 196 -12.67 3.12 -5.99
C ARG A 196 -11.51 2.88 -6.95
N ILE A 197 -11.40 1.67 -7.48
CA ILE A 197 -10.38 1.28 -8.47
C ILE A 197 -10.95 1.45 -9.87
N LEU A 198 -10.26 2.21 -10.71
CA LEU A 198 -10.61 2.40 -12.12
C LEU A 198 -9.51 1.88 -13.04
N GLU A 199 -9.92 1.29 -14.16
CA GLU A 199 -9.06 1.03 -15.31
C GLU A 199 -9.00 2.29 -16.19
N LYS A 200 -7.80 2.80 -16.50
CA LYS A 200 -7.59 3.88 -17.48
C LYS A 200 -6.32 3.73 -18.27
#